data_AF-A0A6N4A9P0-F1
#
_entry.id   AF-A0A6N4A9P0-F1
#
_cell.length_a   1.000
_cell.length_b   1.000
_cell.length_c   1.000
_cell.angle_alpha   90.00
_cell.angle_beta   90.00
_cell.angle_gamma   90.00
#
_symmetry.space_group_name_H-M   'P 1'
#
loop_
_entity.id
_entity.type
_entity.pdbx_description
1 polymer ?
#
loop_
_entity_poly.entity_id
_entity_poly.type
_entity_poly.pdbx_seq_one_letter_code
_entity_poly.pdbx_strand_id
1 'polypeptide(L)'
;MKQIFLILLLYSTGMMSQNTGIYTKNPGSNLVVNGSFAADYKIVTGNVILNDSDFYIAYNGNTDGIIQLPVAISGPGNFKGRIYRIKNTTGNRNLTVAAQNLEKIDAATEVSSILLPPGFYAEFISKGTTTGTTWELSMRVPAVSSFEVTKLVDVASSVARNSVSSSQDRFTIVRGNPSILDIVIPGSSNSFTLSEPKTVFLDFVLGIDDLESMVFGQIVMMPYYRCELYIDNVATGIFQIVQQNYIGSQLQFSMSGVRDLPAGQHTIHAKLSLWRSGGGVSSGTANTFGVLSLLLSAVYIN
;
A
#
# COMPACT_ATOMS: atom_id res chain seq x y z
N MET A 1 52.73 -1.22 60.33
CA MET A 1 52.15 -0.23 59.39
C MET A 1 52.32 -0.61 57.91
N LYS A 2 53.53 -0.98 57.44
CA LYS A 2 53.75 -1.34 56.01
C LYS A 2 52.95 -2.56 55.51
N GLN A 3 52.73 -3.60 56.33
CA GLN A 3 51.98 -4.79 55.91
C GLN A 3 50.45 -4.59 55.88
N ILE A 4 49.91 -3.72 56.74
CA ILE A 4 48.47 -3.39 56.75
C ILE A 4 48.10 -2.56 55.51
N PHE A 5 48.99 -1.67 55.07
CA PHE A 5 48.79 -0.88 53.85
C PHE A 5 48.80 -1.76 52.59
N LEU A 6 49.64 -2.81 52.56
CA LEU A 6 49.70 -3.76 51.46
C LEU A 6 48.43 -4.62 51.37
N ILE A 7 47.87 -5.02 52.52
CA ILE A 7 46.60 -5.76 52.57
C ILE A 7 45.44 -4.88 52.10
N LEU A 8 45.35 -3.61 52.55
CA LEU A 8 44.32 -2.69 52.10
C LEU A 8 44.38 -2.40 50.57
N LEU A 9 45.59 -2.37 50.01
CA LEU A 9 45.83 -2.17 48.57
C LEU A 9 45.47 -3.41 47.73
N LEU A 10 45.59 -4.61 48.31
CA LEU A 10 45.19 -5.86 47.66
C LEU A 10 43.66 -6.08 47.73
N TYR A 11 42.97 -5.56 48.75
CA TYR A 11 41.51 -5.59 48.84
C TYR A 11 40.80 -4.57 47.93
N SER A 12 41.47 -3.46 47.54
CA SER A 12 40.85 -2.42 46.70
C SER A 12 40.83 -2.74 45.20
N THR A 13 41.58 -3.76 44.75
CA THR A 13 41.63 -4.16 43.33
C THR A 13 40.65 -5.29 42.99
N GLY A 14 39.97 -5.88 43.99
CA GLY A 14 39.03 -7.01 43.81
C GLY A 14 37.56 -6.64 43.63
N MET A 15 37.19 -5.35 43.67
CA MET A 15 35.78 -4.91 43.69
C MET A 15 35.41 -3.93 42.58
N MET A 16 35.72 -4.23 41.31
CA MET A 16 35.06 -3.58 40.17
C MET A 16 34.88 -4.58 39.01
N SER A 17 34.25 -5.72 39.28
CA SER A 17 33.69 -6.55 38.22
C SER A 17 32.38 -5.91 37.77
N GLN A 18 32.44 -4.86 36.95
CA GLN A 18 31.27 -4.40 36.19
C GLN A 18 31.04 -5.39 35.05
N ASN A 19 30.51 -6.56 35.39
CA ASN A 19 30.15 -7.53 34.37
C ASN A 19 28.87 -7.01 33.71
N THR A 20 29.00 -6.45 32.51
CA THR A 20 27.84 -6.41 31.62
C THR A 20 27.33 -7.85 31.55
N GLY A 21 26.09 -8.07 31.96
CA GLY A 21 25.39 -9.33 31.93
C GLY A 21 25.16 -9.79 30.50
N ILE A 22 26.24 -10.12 29.79
CA ILE A 22 26.24 -10.83 28.53
C ILE A 22 26.11 -12.30 28.92
N TYR A 23 25.12 -12.99 28.35
CA TYR A 23 24.88 -14.42 28.59
C TYR A 23 24.41 -14.78 30.03
N THR A 24 23.66 -13.91 30.71
CA THR A 24 23.00 -14.22 32.01
C THR A 24 21.49 -14.21 31.90
N LYS A 25 20.81 -15.10 32.64
CA LYS A 25 19.34 -15.18 32.71
C LYS A 25 18.69 -13.97 33.41
N ASN A 26 19.45 -13.32 34.31
CA ASN A 26 19.02 -12.16 35.07
C ASN A 26 20.01 -11.01 34.84
N PRO A 27 19.95 -10.31 33.70
CA PRO A 27 20.84 -9.18 33.44
C PRO A 27 20.51 -8.02 34.38
N GLY A 28 21.44 -7.68 35.27
CA GLY A 28 21.32 -6.54 36.19
C GLY A 28 21.98 -5.25 35.67
N SER A 29 22.42 -5.24 34.41
CA SER A 29 23.28 -4.21 33.84
C SER A 29 22.86 -3.82 32.41
N ASN A 30 23.15 -2.59 32.00
CA ASN A 30 22.98 -2.14 30.63
C ASN A 30 24.28 -2.35 29.82
N LEU A 31 24.17 -2.83 28.57
CA LEU A 31 25.23 -2.66 27.57
C LEU A 31 25.04 -1.30 26.91
N VAL A 32 25.93 -0.35 27.20
CA VAL A 32 25.90 0.97 26.57
C VAL A 32 27.04 1.07 25.56
N VAL A 33 26.70 1.32 24.29
CA VAL A 33 27.66 1.61 23.23
C VAL A 33 27.53 3.09 22.88
N ASN A 34 28.42 3.92 23.41
CA ASN A 34 28.49 5.37 23.11
C ASN A 34 29.19 5.63 21.76
N GLY A 35 28.72 4.96 20.71
CA GLY A 35 29.32 4.96 19.37
C GLY A 35 28.55 4.05 18.41
N SER A 36 29.18 3.68 17.28
CA SER A 36 28.58 2.75 16.31
C SER A 36 28.86 1.30 16.67
N PHE A 37 27.85 0.43 16.57
CA PHE A 37 28.04 -1.01 16.51
C PHE A 37 28.24 -1.43 15.06
N ALA A 38 29.39 -2.04 14.76
CA ALA A 38 29.67 -2.64 13.46
C ALA A 38 29.84 -4.15 13.63
N ALA A 39 29.14 -4.91 12.80
CA ALA A 39 29.30 -6.35 12.67
C ALA A 39 29.72 -6.67 11.24
N ASP A 40 30.09 -7.93 10.98
CA ASP A 40 30.56 -8.35 9.66
C ASP A 40 29.50 -8.08 8.57
N TYR A 41 29.94 -7.47 7.47
CA TYR A 41 29.15 -7.25 6.27
C TYR A 41 29.91 -7.81 5.08
N LYS A 42 29.28 -8.76 4.39
CA LYS A 42 29.93 -9.52 3.33
C LYS A 42 29.06 -9.56 2.09
N ILE A 43 29.67 -9.30 0.93
CA ILE A 43 29.04 -9.52 -0.37
C ILE A 43 29.57 -10.84 -0.93
N VAL A 44 28.67 -11.70 -1.38
CA VAL A 44 29.01 -13.00 -1.98
C VAL A 44 28.40 -13.11 -3.36
N THR A 45 29.15 -13.65 -4.32
CA THR A 45 28.76 -13.73 -5.74
C THR A 45 28.56 -15.17 -6.23
N GLY A 46 28.75 -16.15 -5.35
CA GLY A 46 28.58 -17.58 -5.63
C GLY A 46 28.20 -18.33 -4.35
N ASN A 47 28.22 -19.66 -4.44
CA ASN A 47 27.85 -20.52 -3.32
C ASN A 47 28.85 -20.40 -2.16
N VAL A 48 28.35 -20.37 -0.92
CA VAL A 48 29.19 -20.23 0.27
C VAL A 48 28.61 -20.97 1.46
N ILE A 49 29.49 -21.50 2.31
CA ILE A 49 29.16 -22.00 3.64
C ILE A 49 29.50 -20.91 4.63
N LEU A 50 28.52 -20.48 5.41
CA LEU A 50 28.72 -19.50 6.48
C LEU A 50 29.46 -20.15 7.65
N ASN A 51 30.16 -19.32 8.39
CA ASN A 51 30.87 -19.68 9.59
C ASN A 51 30.45 -18.80 10.76
N ASP A 52 31.19 -18.93 11.84
CA ASP A 52 30.86 -18.40 13.14
C ASP A 52 31.16 -16.88 13.28
N SER A 53 31.76 -16.26 12.25
CA SER A 53 32.06 -14.82 12.16
C SER A 53 31.15 -14.03 11.22
N ASP A 54 30.36 -14.71 10.37
CA ASP A 54 29.45 -14.02 9.45
C ASP A 54 28.23 -13.46 10.21
N PHE A 55 27.75 -12.27 9.81
CA PHE A 55 26.58 -11.63 10.41
C PHE A 55 25.59 -11.11 9.38
N TYR A 56 26.03 -10.24 8.47
CA TYR A 56 25.21 -9.75 7.35
C TYR A 56 25.81 -10.16 6.01
N ILE A 57 25.02 -10.85 5.19
CA ILE A 57 25.43 -11.37 3.89
C ILE A 57 24.51 -10.80 2.81
N ALA A 58 25.10 -10.16 1.80
CA ALA A 58 24.42 -9.74 0.58
C ALA A 58 24.85 -10.64 -0.59
N TYR A 59 23.92 -11.44 -1.11
CA TYR A 59 24.14 -12.23 -2.31
C TYR A 59 23.90 -11.39 -3.57
N ASN A 60 24.94 -11.26 -4.38
CA ASN A 60 24.92 -10.51 -5.64
C ASN A 60 25.58 -11.32 -6.77
N GLY A 61 25.16 -12.58 -6.94
CA GLY A 61 25.72 -13.47 -7.96
C GLY A 61 25.10 -13.31 -9.35
N ASN A 62 25.78 -13.86 -10.36
CA ASN A 62 25.31 -13.88 -11.75
C ASN A 62 24.46 -15.12 -12.10
N THR A 63 24.39 -16.09 -11.19
CA THR A 63 23.58 -17.32 -11.31
C THR A 63 22.69 -17.45 -10.07
N ASP A 64 21.79 -18.45 -10.08
CA ASP A 64 21.15 -18.86 -8.84
C ASP A 64 22.21 -19.36 -7.86
N GLY A 65 22.05 -19.04 -6.57
CA GLY A 65 23.05 -19.24 -5.53
C GLY A 65 22.56 -20.09 -4.37
N ILE A 66 23.51 -20.64 -3.62
CA ILE A 66 23.26 -21.40 -2.38
C ILE A 66 24.14 -20.84 -1.26
N ILE A 67 23.51 -20.39 -0.19
CA ILE A 67 24.19 -20.09 1.07
C ILE A 67 23.84 -21.19 2.07
N GLN A 68 24.85 -21.86 2.60
CA GLN A 68 24.67 -22.89 3.62
C GLN A 68 24.89 -22.30 5.01
N LEU A 69 23.92 -22.47 5.90
CA LEU A 69 24.07 -22.14 7.32
C LEU A 69 25.14 -23.05 7.95
N PRO A 70 25.90 -22.60 8.96
CA PRO A 70 26.94 -23.44 9.57
C PRO A 70 26.37 -24.74 10.15
N VAL A 71 27.18 -25.79 10.24
CA VAL A 71 26.77 -27.02 10.96
C VAL A 71 26.70 -26.72 12.45
N ALA A 72 25.64 -27.19 13.13
CA ALA A 72 25.51 -27.03 14.56
C ALA A 72 26.60 -27.79 15.33
N ILE A 73 27.20 -27.14 16.33
CA ILE A 73 28.32 -27.68 17.12
C ILE A 73 27.82 -28.08 18.51
N SER A 74 28.18 -29.27 19.00
CA SER A 74 27.96 -29.67 20.40
C SER A 74 29.09 -29.18 21.31
N GLY A 75 28.78 -28.77 22.54
CA GLY A 75 29.78 -28.41 23.55
C GLY A 75 30.36 -27.00 23.38
N PRO A 76 31.59 -26.74 23.86
CA PRO A 76 32.23 -25.44 23.73
C PRO A 76 32.28 -24.98 22.26
N GLY A 77 31.82 -23.76 21.99
CA GLY A 77 31.70 -23.23 20.62
C GLY A 77 30.32 -23.39 19.98
N ASN A 78 29.34 -23.98 20.67
CA ASN A 78 27.94 -23.91 20.26
C ASN A 78 27.49 -22.45 20.17
N PHE A 79 26.89 -22.08 19.04
CA PHE A 79 26.51 -20.71 18.71
C PHE A 79 25.01 -20.45 18.86
N LYS A 80 24.37 -21.07 19.87
CA LYS A 80 22.96 -20.83 20.21
C LYS A 80 22.65 -19.33 20.29
N GLY A 81 21.59 -18.92 19.62
CA GLY A 81 21.12 -17.53 19.56
C GLY A 81 21.89 -16.66 18.56
N ARG A 82 22.88 -17.19 17.84
CA ARG A 82 23.57 -16.44 16.78
C ARG A 82 22.62 -16.18 15.62
N ILE A 83 22.68 -14.93 15.14
CA ILE A 83 21.81 -14.38 14.10
C ILE A 83 22.61 -14.25 12.80
N TYR A 84 22.05 -14.76 11.71
CA TYR A 84 22.54 -14.55 10.35
C TYR A 84 21.48 -13.80 9.54
N ARG A 85 21.90 -12.70 8.92
CA ARG A 85 21.05 -11.84 8.09
C ARG A 85 21.47 -11.98 6.65
N ILE A 86 20.58 -12.44 5.79
CA ILE A 86 20.89 -12.80 4.41
C ILE A 86 19.94 -12.05 3.48
N LYS A 87 20.50 -11.25 2.57
CA LYS A 87 19.76 -10.50 1.55
C LYS A 87 20.13 -10.99 0.16
N ASN A 88 19.15 -11.32 -0.66
CA ASN A 88 19.32 -11.49 -2.09
C ASN A 88 19.20 -10.11 -2.76
N THR A 89 20.33 -9.52 -3.17
CA THR A 89 20.34 -8.20 -3.81
C THR A 89 20.25 -8.26 -5.33
N THR A 90 20.13 -9.45 -5.92
CA THR A 90 19.99 -9.61 -7.36
C THR A 90 18.60 -9.16 -7.82
N GLY A 91 18.49 -8.77 -9.10
CA GLY A 91 17.21 -8.42 -9.72
C GLY A 91 16.48 -9.59 -10.37
N ASN A 92 17.15 -10.73 -10.58
CA ASN A 92 16.62 -11.84 -11.38
C ASN A 92 17.18 -13.22 -11.04
N ARG A 93 17.93 -13.38 -9.95
CA ARG A 93 18.47 -14.67 -9.51
C ARG A 93 17.83 -15.13 -8.22
N ASN A 94 17.60 -16.42 -8.12
CA ASN A 94 17.14 -17.03 -6.88
C ASN A 94 18.33 -17.32 -5.97
N LEU A 95 18.13 -17.14 -4.67
CA LEU A 95 19.08 -17.54 -3.65
C LEU A 95 18.41 -18.60 -2.77
N THR A 96 19.05 -19.74 -2.58
CA THR A 96 18.60 -20.75 -1.63
C THR A 96 19.46 -20.68 -0.38
N VAL A 97 18.85 -20.50 0.79
CA VAL A 97 19.54 -20.66 2.07
C VAL A 97 19.24 -22.05 2.61
N ALA A 98 20.26 -22.88 2.81
CA ALA A 98 20.10 -24.27 3.19
C ALA A 98 20.73 -24.56 4.56
N ALA A 99 20.07 -25.38 5.36
CA ALA A 99 20.73 -26.06 6.47
C ALA A 99 21.65 -27.17 5.93
N GLN A 100 22.70 -27.51 6.68
CA GLN A 100 23.65 -28.55 6.28
C GLN A 100 23.28 -29.92 6.86
N ASN A 101 23.75 -30.98 6.22
CA ASN A 101 23.49 -32.37 6.63
C ASN A 101 21.98 -32.67 6.74
N LEU A 102 21.56 -33.40 7.79
CA LEU A 102 20.16 -33.70 8.09
C LEU A 102 19.50 -32.63 8.97
N GLU A 103 20.15 -31.47 9.16
CA GLU A 103 19.57 -30.36 9.91
C GLU A 103 18.39 -29.71 9.16
N LYS A 104 17.49 -29.11 9.94
CA LYS A 104 16.26 -28.47 9.48
C LYS A 104 16.13 -27.05 10.03
N ILE A 105 15.36 -26.26 9.30
CA ILE A 105 14.97 -24.89 9.59
C ILE A 105 13.50 -24.92 10.04
N ASP A 106 13.25 -24.36 11.21
CA ASP A 106 11.94 -24.08 11.76
C ASP A 106 11.34 -22.89 10.99
N ALA A 107 10.52 -23.17 9.98
CA ALA A 107 9.72 -22.17 9.28
C ALA A 107 8.24 -22.39 9.60
N ALA A 108 7.32 -22.17 8.66
CA ALA A 108 5.93 -22.60 8.85
C ALA A 108 5.81 -24.14 9.00
N THR A 109 6.77 -24.86 8.43
CA THR A 109 7.01 -26.31 8.59
C THR A 109 8.51 -26.56 8.61
N GLU A 110 8.95 -27.71 9.10
CA GLU A 110 10.38 -28.07 9.09
C GLU A 110 10.87 -28.30 7.66
N VAL A 111 11.85 -27.51 7.22
CA VAL A 111 12.40 -27.56 5.86
C VAL A 111 13.92 -27.66 5.89
N SER A 112 14.53 -28.21 4.83
CA SER A 112 16.00 -28.20 4.68
C SER A 112 16.53 -26.89 4.10
N SER A 113 15.68 -26.09 3.47
CA SER A 113 16.09 -24.84 2.83
C SER A 113 14.95 -23.85 2.68
N ILE A 114 15.32 -22.58 2.52
CA ILE A 114 14.44 -21.45 2.25
C ILE A 114 14.87 -20.80 0.93
N LEU A 115 13.93 -20.69 0.00
CA LEU A 115 14.11 -19.88 -1.20
C LEU A 115 13.96 -18.40 -0.85
N LEU A 116 14.95 -17.58 -1.23
CA LEU A 116 14.93 -16.13 -1.20
C LEU A 116 14.91 -15.60 -2.64
N PRO A 117 13.74 -15.23 -3.18
CA PRO A 117 13.63 -14.62 -4.50
C PRO A 117 14.46 -13.33 -4.62
N PRO A 118 14.65 -12.80 -5.85
CA PRO A 118 15.26 -11.49 -6.06
C PRO A 118 14.67 -10.42 -5.14
N GLY A 119 15.55 -9.66 -4.47
CA GLY A 119 15.14 -8.58 -3.57
C GLY A 119 14.63 -9.03 -2.20
N PHE A 120 14.64 -10.32 -1.84
CA PHE A 120 14.21 -10.77 -0.51
C PHE A 120 15.32 -10.72 0.54
N TYR A 121 14.91 -10.60 1.80
CA TYR A 121 15.73 -10.68 3.00
C TYR A 121 15.20 -11.79 3.92
N ALA A 122 16.10 -12.49 4.60
CA ALA A 122 15.74 -13.36 5.71
C ALA A 122 16.74 -13.29 6.87
N GLU A 123 16.23 -13.58 8.07
CA GLU A 123 17.01 -13.71 9.29
C GLU A 123 16.86 -15.14 9.85
N PHE A 124 18.00 -15.74 10.19
CA PHE A 124 18.10 -17.09 10.73
C PHE A 124 18.77 -17.06 12.09
N ILE A 125 18.21 -17.80 13.06
CA ILE A 125 18.73 -17.89 14.43
C ILE A 125 19.09 -19.33 14.74
N SER A 126 20.28 -19.57 15.28
CA SER A 126 20.66 -20.91 15.75
C SER A 126 19.89 -21.27 17.03
N LYS A 127 19.20 -22.42 17.03
CA LYS A 127 18.49 -22.94 18.21
C LYS A 127 19.43 -23.59 19.24
N GLY A 128 20.67 -23.87 18.84
CA GLY A 128 21.69 -24.53 19.66
C GLY A 128 21.53 -26.04 19.80
N THR A 129 20.52 -26.64 19.15
CA THR A 129 20.38 -28.10 18.98
C THR A 129 21.32 -28.58 17.88
N THR A 130 21.71 -29.86 17.91
CA THR A 130 22.69 -30.44 16.97
C THR A 130 22.08 -31.46 16.00
N THR A 131 20.79 -31.75 16.12
CA THR A 131 20.04 -32.69 15.27
C THR A 131 18.62 -32.21 15.06
N GLY A 132 18.01 -32.61 13.93
CA GLY A 132 16.65 -32.20 13.59
C GLY A 132 16.61 -30.71 13.29
N THR A 133 15.71 -29.99 13.95
CA THR A 133 15.55 -28.55 13.75
C THR A 133 16.57 -27.76 14.58
N THR A 134 17.61 -27.26 13.90
CA THR A 134 18.75 -26.55 14.47
C THR A 134 18.71 -25.05 14.19
N TRP A 135 17.90 -24.63 13.23
CA TRP A 135 17.74 -23.25 12.80
C TRP A 135 16.30 -22.79 12.96
N GLU A 136 16.11 -21.52 13.25
CA GLU A 136 14.83 -20.83 13.26
C GLU A 136 14.83 -19.75 12.17
N LEU A 137 13.78 -19.70 11.36
CA LEU A 137 13.53 -18.57 10.44
C LEU A 137 12.75 -17.51 11.20
N SER A 138 13.43 -16.48 11.71
CA SER A 138 12.77 -15.41 12.48
C SER A 138 12.05 -14.39 11.59
N MET A 139 12.54 -14.19 10.37
CA MET A 139 11.96 -13.25 9.41
C MET A 139 12.27 -13.66 7.98
N ARG A 140 11.28 -13.52 7.09
CA ARG A 140 11.46 -13.55 5.63
C ARG A 140 10.54 -12.51 5.00
N VAL A 141 11.12 -11.48 4.41
CA VAL A 141 10.38 -10.34 3.85
C VAL A 141 10.97 -9.91 2.51
N PRO A 142 10.18 -9.36 1.58
CA PRO A 142 10.74 -8.62 0.47
C PRO A 142 11.46 -7.37 1.02
N ALA A 143 12.66 -7.07 0.54
CA ALA A 143 13.41 -5.88 0.97
C ALA A 143 12.81 -4.57 0.41
N VAL A 144 11.84 -4.67 -0.51
CA VAL A 144 11.00 -3.58 -1.00
C VAL A 144 9.59 -4.12 -1.18
N SER A 145 8.60 -3.59 -0.46
CA SER A 145 7.18 -3.81 -0.76
C SER A 145 6.75 -2.82 -1.83
N SER A 146 6.66 -3.25 -3.08
CA SER A 146 6.02 -2.47 -4.15
C SER A 146 4.59 -3.00 -4.33
N PHE A 147 3.62 -2.10 -4.20
CA PHE A 147 2.24 -2.38 -4.62
C PHE A 147 2.06 -1.77 -6.01
N GLU A 148 1.51 -2.54 -6.94
CA GLU A 148 1.22 -2.03 -8.28
C GLU A 148 -0.17 -1.42 -8.30
N VAL A 149 -0.26 -0.13 -8.61
CA VAL A 149 -1.54 0.55 -8.84
C VAL A 149 -1.83 0.51 -10.33
N THR A 150 -2.90 -0.18 -10.71
CA THR A 150 -3.35 -0.24 -12.10
C THR A 150 -4.45 0.77 -12.34
N LYS A 151 -4.29 1.59 -13.38
CA LYS A 151 -5.30 2.57 -13.81
C LYS A 151 -6.20 1.96 -14.89
N LEU A 152 -7.48 1.81 -14.55
CA LEU A 152 -8.51 1.28 -15.44
C LEU A 152 -9.12 2.37 -16.31
N VAL A 153 -9.38 3.54 -15.70
CA VAL A 153 -10.00 4.70 -16.36
C VAL A 153 -9.25 5.96 -15.99
N ASP A 154 -9.04 6.81 -16.98
CA ASP A 154 -8.45 8.15 -16.84
C ASP A 154 -9.10 9.12 -17.83
N VAL A 155 -10.25 9.67 -17.46
CA VAL A 155 -10.90 10.69 -18.28
C VAL A 155 -10.78 12.02 -17.58
N ALA A 156 -10.19 12.99 -18.25
CA ALA A 156 -10.14 14.36 -17.80
C ALA A 156 -10.47 15.31 -18.95
N SER A 157 -11.34 16.28 -18.71
CA SER A 157 -11.64 17.36 -19.66
C SER A 157 -11.86 18.67 -18.92
N SER A 158 -11.59 19.78 -19.60
CA SER A 158 -11.88 21.11 -19.11
C SER A 158 -12.10 22.10 -20.25
N VAL A 159 -12.92 23.11 -19.97
CA VAL A 159 -13.18 24.24 -20.87
C VAL A 159 -12.24 25.39 -20.48
N ALA A 160 -11.62 26.02 -21.48
CA ALA A 160 -10.76 27.17 -21.24
C ALA A 160 -11.54 28.36 -20.64
N ARG A 161 -10.85 29.19 -19.85
CA ARG A 161 -11.44 30.40 -19.28
C ARG A 161 -12.06 31.27 -20.39
N ASN A 162 -13.23 31.86 -20.12
CA ASN A 162 -13.99 32.70 -21.06
C ASN A 162 -14.45 31.98 -22.34
N SER A 163 -14.44 30.65 -22.34
CA SER A 163 -15.05 29.84 -23.40
C SER A 163 -16.35 29.23 -22.89
N VAL A 164 -17.26 28.94 -23.82
CA VAL A 164 -18.47 28.16 -23.53
C VAL A 164 -18.23 26.70 -23.83
N SER A 165 -18.91 25.82 -23.10
CA SER A 165 -18.93 24.39 -23.40
C SER A 165 -19.43 24.14 -24.83
N SER A 166 -18.84 23.16 -25.50
CA SER A 166 -19.27 22.78 -26.85
C SER A 166 -20.70 22.24 -26.81
N SER A 167 -21.43 22.24 -27.93
CA SER A 167 -22.78 21.67 -27.97
C SER A 167 -22.81 20.17 -27.61
N GLN A 168 -21.70 19.46 -27.78
CA GLN A 168 -21.55 18.04 -27.42
C GLN A 168 -21.36 17.84 -25.92
N ASP A 169 -20.93 18.88 -25.19
CA ASP A 169 -20.73 18.87 -23.73
C ASP A 169 -21.94 19.42 -22.97
N ARG A 170 -23.03 19.70 -23.68
CA ARG A 170 -24.27 20.24 -23.12
C ARG A 170 -25.33 19.17 -23.00
N PHE A 171 -26.12 19.24 -21.93
CA PHE A 171 -27.22 18.31 -21.68
C PHE A 171 -28.37 19.02 -20.97
N THR A 172 -29.58 18.49 -21.12
CA THR A 172 -30.80 19.13 -20.60
C THR A 172 -31.53 18.21 -19.66
N ILE A 173 -31.86 18.71 -18.47
CA ILE A 173 -32.76 18.06 -17.52
C ILE A 173 -34.13 18.72 -17.61
N VAL A 174 -35.15 17.93 -17.93
CA VAL A 174 -36.54 18.40 -17.94
C VAL A 174 -37.17 18.15 -16.57
N ARG A 175 -37.73 19.20 -15.98
CA ARG A 175 -38.49 19.12 -14.71
C ARG A 175 -39.88 18.55 -15.02
N GLY A 176 -40.20 17.34 -14.57
CA GLY A 176 -41.48 16.68 -14.87
C GLY A 176 -42.14 16.01 -13.65
N ASN A 177 -43.46 15.95 -13.66
CA ASN A 177 -44.25 15.01 -12.87
C ASN A 177 -44.76 13.92 -13.85
N PRO A 178 -44.51 12.61 -13.66
CA PRO A 178 -43.87 11.97 -12.50
C PRO A 178 -42.41 11.53 -12.71
N SER A 179 -41.78 11.87 -13.84
CA SER A 179 -40.48 11.28 -14.19
C SER A 179 -39.40 12.34 -14.35
N ILE A 180 -38.54 12.43 -13.34
CA ILE A 180 -37.20 13.02 -13.47
C ILE A 180 -36.39 12.07 -14.35
N LEU A 181 -35.86 12.56 -15.46
CA LEU A 181 -34.96 11.77 -16.30
C LEU A 181 -33.52 11.93 -15.78
N ASP A 182 -32.93 10.82 -15.35
CA ASP A 182 -31.48 10.75 -15.14
C ASP A 182 -30.81 10.89 -16.51
N ILE A 183 -29.93 11.88 -16.65
CA ILE A 183 -29.18 12.12 -17.88
C ILE A 183 -27.72 11.75 -17.69
N VAL A 184 -27.17 10.98 -18.61
CA VAL A 184 -25.73 10.66 -18.62
C VAL A 184 -24.98 11.95 -18.92
N ILE A 185 -24.02 12.29 -18.06
CA ILE A 185 -23.21 13.48 -18.24
C ILE A 185 -22.26 13.26 -19.44
N PRO A 186 -22.25 14.15 -20.44
CA PRO A 186 -21.35 14.04 -21.59
C PRO A 186 -19.89 13.90 -21.15
N GLY A 187 -19.14 13.04 -21.83
CA GLY A 187 -17.73 12.77 -21.51
C GLY A 187 -17.49 11.93 -20.25
N SER A 188 -18.52 11.57 -19.47
CA SER A 188 -18.36 10.77 -18.24
C SER A 188 -18.30 9.26 -18.48
N SER A 189 -18.56 8.77 -19.70
CA SER A 189 -18.69 7.33 -19.98
C SER A 189 -17.36 6.72 -20.41
N ASN A 190 -16.98 5.60 -19.79
CA ASN A 190 -15.82 4.80 -20.20
C ASN A 190 -16.08 3.29 -19.96
N SER A 191 -15.26 2.42 -20.54
CA SER A 191 -15.33 0.97 -20.37
C SER A 191 -13.95 0.41 -20.03
N PHE A 192 -13.91 -0.59 -19.16
CA PHE A 192 -12.68 -1.29 -18.78
C PHE A 192 -12.94 -2.79 -18.62
N THR A 193 -11.88 -3.58 -18.46
CA THR A 193 -11.98 -5.04 -18.28
C THR A 193 -11.11 -5.48 -17.11
N LEU A 194 -11.63 -6.40 -16.32
CA LEU A 194 -10.94 -7.04 -15.20
C LEU A 194 -10.73 -8.51 -15.53
N SER A 195 -9.49 -9.00 -15.39
CA SER A 195 -9.16 -10.42 -15.61
C SER A 195 -9.60 -11.33 -14.47
N GLU A 196 -9.78 -10.76 -13.27
CA GLU A 196 -10.22 -11.44 -12.05
C GLU A 196 -11.01 -10.45 -11.17
N PRO A 197 -11.77 -10.90 -10.16
CA PRO A 197 -12.46 -9.99 -9.26
C PRO A 197 -11.51 -9.02 -8.56
N LYS A 198 -11.83 -7.72 -8.56
CA LYS A 198 -11.00 -6.66 -7.96
C LYS A 198 -11.83 -5.65 -7.18
N THR A 199 -11.23 -5.14 -6.10
CA THR A 199 -11.70 -3.95 -5.40
C THR A 199 -11.19 -2.70 -6.13
N VAL A 200 -12.10 -1.91 -6.68
CA VAL A 200 -11.79 -0.73 -7.50
C VAL A 200 -12.12 0.54 -6.72
N PHE A 201 -11.13 1.44 -6.63
CA PHE A 201 -11.27 2.80 -6.14
C PHE A 201 -11.72 3.70 -7.28
N LEU A 202 -12.76 4.48 -7.03
CA LEU A 202 -13.41 5.38 -7.97
C LEU A 202 -13.28 6.81 -7.46
N ASP A 203 -12.92 7.72 -8.35
CA ASP A 203 -12.90 9.15 -8.08
C ASP A 203 -13.55 9.92 -9.22
N PHE A 204 -14.43 10.86 -8.88
CA PHE A 204 -15.16 11.65 -9.85
C PHE A 204 -15.31 13.10 -9.39
N VAL A 205 -14.93 14.02 -10.26
CA VAL A 205 -15.10 15.47 -10.07
C VAL A 205 -15.78 16.05 -11.30
N LEU A 206 -16.75 16.93 -11.08
CA LEU A 206 -17.52 17.56 -12.13
C LEU A 206 -17.75 19.02 -11.80
N GLY A 207 -17.42 19.91 -12.73
CA GLY A 207 -17.92 21.28 -12.77
C GLY A 207 -18.90 21.42 -13.93
N ILE A 208 -20.09 21.94 -13.67
CA ILE A 208 -21.08 22.29 -14.70
C ILE A 208 -21.54 23.74 -14.55
N ASP A 209 -21.88 24.34 -15.67
CA ASP A 209 -22.50 25.66 -15.75
C ASP A 209 -23.99 25.51 -16.05
N ASP A 210 -24.84 26.21 -15.31
CA ASP A 210 -26.24 26.36 -15.71
C ASP A 210 -26.31 27.44 -16.80
N LEU A 211 -26.84 27.09 -17.96
CA LEU A 211 -26.90 27.97 -19.12
C LEU A 211 -28.27 28.67 -19.24
N GLU A 212 -29.15 28.50 -18.25
CA GLU A 212 -30.37 29.28 -18.14
C GLU A 212 -30.08 30.75 -17.78
N SER A 213 -30.92 31.65 -18.28
CA SER A 213 -30.90 33.06 -17.93
C SER A 213 -32.04 33.39 -16.99
N MET A 214 -31.79 34.24 -15.98
CA MET A 214 -32.85 34.74 -15.11
C MET A 214 -33.90 35.53 -15.92
N VAL A 215 -35.17 35.20 -15.69
CA VAL A 215 -36.31 35.98 -16.21
C VAL A 215 -36.84 36.89 -15.11
N PHE A 216 -36.94 38.19 -15.38
CA PHE A 216 -37.43 39.18 -14.42
C PHE A 216 -38.88 38.86 -13.99
N GLY A 217 -39.14 38.86 -12.68
CA GLY A 217 -40.47 38.60 -12.10
C GLY A 217 -40.80 37.12 -11.84
N GLN A 218 -39.90 36.19 -12.13
CA GLN A 218 -40.10 34.77 -11.80
C GLN A 218 -39.74 34.47 -10.35
N ILE A 219 -40.66 33.87 -9.58
CA ILE A 219 -40.33 33.26 -8.28
C ILE A 219 -39.62 31.94 -8.58
N VAL A 220 -38.33 31.86 -8.25
CA VAL A 220 -37.54 30.66 -8.47
C VAL A 220 -37.08 30.13 -7.12
N MET A 221 -37.55 28.95 -6.76
CA MET A 221 -36.96 28.16 -5.69
C MET A 221 -35.77 27.38 -6.26
N MET A 222 -34.67 27.32 -5.51
CA MET A 222 -33.46 26.71 -6.02
C MET A 222 -33.52 25.18 -5.97
N PRO A 223 -33.37 24.48 -7.11
CA PRO A 223 -33.42 23.04 -7.16
C PRO A 223 -32.18 22.39 -6.52
N TYR A 224 -32.35 21.15 -6.09
CA TYR A 224 -31.27 20.27 -5.72
C TYR A 224 -31.02 19.28 -6.85
N TYR A 225 -29.77 19.12 -7.25
CA TYR A 225 -29.33 18.14 -8.24
C TYR A 225 -28.53 17.03 -7.57
N ARG A 226 -28.78 15.79 -7.97
CA ARG A 226 -28.02 14.62 -7.57
C ARG A 226 -27.12 14.22 -8.72
N CYS A 227 -25.82 14.08 -8.45
CA CYS A 227 -24.88 13.43 -9.34
C CYS A 227 -24.51 12.08 -8.73
N GLU A 228 -24.56 11.00 -9.52
CA GLU A 228 -24.27 9.63 -9.05
C GLU A 228 -23.48 8.84 -10.09
N LEU A 229 -22.54 8.01 -9.62
CA LEU A 229 -21.82 7.05 -10.46
C LEU A 229 -22.66 5.79 -10.68
N TYR A 230 -22.60 5.28 -11.90
CA TYR A 230 -23.21 4.03 -12.33
C TYR A 230 -22.14 3.11 -12.89
N ILE A 231 -22.21 1.83 -12.55
CA ILE A 231 -21.43 0.75 -13.17
C ILE A 231 -22.40 -0.23 -13.79
N ASP A 232 -22.22 -0.55 -15.07
CA ASP A 232 -23.10 -1.44 -15.83
C ASP A 232 -24.57 -1.01 -15.76
N ASN A 233 -24.77 0.31 -15.79
CA ASN A 233 -26.06 0.99 -15.65
C ASN A 233 -26.78 0.73 -14.31
N VAL A 234 -26.07 0.21 -13.30
CA VAL A 234 -26.53 0.04 -11.92
C VAL A 234 -25.95 1.16 -11.05
N ALA A 235 -26.82 1.80 -10.26
CA ALA A 235 -26.42 2.87 -9.34
C ALA A 235 -25.41 2.33 -8.32
N THR A 236 -24.27 3.00 -8.19
CA THR A 236 -23.24 2.56 -7.25
C THR A 236 -23.60 2.91 -5.81
N GLY A 237 -24.42 3.94 -5.55
CA GLY A 237 -24.60 4.54 -4.23
C GLY A 237 -23.50 5.55 -3.86
N ILE A 238 -22.58 5.85 -4.79
CA ILE A 238 -21.62 6.96 -4.67
C ILE A 238 -22.26 8.16 -5.35
N PHE A 239 -22.77 9.10 -4.56
CA PHE A 239 -23.47 10.27 -5.06
C PHE A 239 -23.24 11.51 -4.20
N GLN A 240 -23.48 12.67 -4.78
CA GLN A 240 -23.56 13.93 -4.07
C GLN A 240 -24.80 14.71 -4.52
N ILE A 241 -25.44 15.39 -3.57
CA ILE A 241 -26.56 16.29 -3.83
C ILE A 241 -26.09 17.71 -3.58
N VAL A 242 -26.30 18.58 -4.56
CA VAL A 242 -25.88 19.99 -4.50
C VAL A 242 -27.09 20.86 -4.79
N GLN A 243 -27.29 21.89 -3.97
CA GLN A 243 -28.30 22.91 -4.23
C GLN A 243 -27.74 23.95 -5.19
N GLN A 244 -28.56 24.35 -6.16
CA GLN A 244 -28.29 25.52 -6.96
C GLN A 244 -28.36 26.79 -6.10
N ASN A 245 -27.49 27.77 -6.35
CA ASN A 245 -27.52 29.02 -5.57
C ASN A 245 -28.44 30.06 -6.20
N TYR A 246 -28.41 30.16 -7.53
CA TYR A 246 -29.24 31.04 -8.33
C TYR A 246 -29.30 30.52 -9.78
N ILE A 247 -30.27 30.94 -10.60
CA ILE A 247 -30.32 30.55 -12.02
C ILE A 247 -29.06 31.03 -12.74
N GLY A 248 -28.43 30.15 -13.52
CA GLY A 248 -27.16 30.46 -14.18
C GLY A 248 -25.95 30.31 -13.27
N SER A 249 -26.10 29.75 -12.06
CA SER A 249 -24.97 29.46 -11.19
C SER A 249 -24.26 28.17 -11.58
N GLN A 250 -22.95 28.13 -11.38
CA GLN A 250 -22.15 26.92 -11.51
C GLN A 250 -22.41 25.93 -10.37
N LEU A 251 -22.33 24.64 -10.68
CA LEU A 251 -22.43 23.54 -9.73
C LEU A 251 -21.15 22.71 -9.78
N GLN A 252 -20.70 22.25 -8.62
CA GLN A 252 -19.54 21.37 -8.49
C GLN A 252 -19.90 20.12 -7.71
N PHE A 253 -19.46 18.97 -8.20
CA PHE A 253 -19.58 17.67 -7.55
C PHE A 253 -18.19 17.05 -7.38
N SER A 254 -17.95 16.42 -6.24
CA SER A 254 -16.73 15.70 -5.91
C SER A 254 -17.11 14.48 -5.07
N MET A 255 -16.89 13.29 -5.61
CA MET A 255 -17.27 12.04 -4.96
C MET A 255 -16.25 10.95 -5.25
N SER A 256 -15.97 10.15 -4.22
CA SER A 256 -15.07 9.00 -4.31
C SER A 256 -15.64 7.83 -3.52
N GLY A 257 -15.21 6.62 -3.86
CA GLY A 257 -15.64 5.42 -3.16
C GLY A 257 -15.01 4.16 -3.72
N VAL A 258 -15.39 3.01 -3.17
CA VAL A 258 -14.79 1.71 -3.48
C VAL A 258 -15.86 0.70 -3.84
N ARG A 259 -15.70 -0.06 -4.91
CA ARG A 259 -16.62 -1.14 -5.29
C ARG A 259 -15.87 -2.41 -5.65
N ASP A 260 -16.36 -3.54 -5.15
CA ASP A 260 -15.89 -4.86 -5.56
C ASP A 260 -16.59 -5.26 -6.85
N LEU A 261 -15.80 -5.54 -7.88
CA LEU A 261 -16.28 -5.88 -9.21
C LEU A 261 -15.83 -7.31 -9.57
N PRO A 262 -16.69 -8.10 -10.23
CA PRO A 262 -16.31 -9.42 -10.73
C PRO A 262 -15.31 -9.30 -11.89
N ALA A 263 -14.78 -10.43 -12.34
CA ALA A 263 -14.05 -10.47 -13.61
C ALA A 263 -15.01 -10.19 -14.77
N GLY A 264 -14.53 -9.49 -15.79
CA GLY A 264 -15.31 -9.20 -16.99
C GLY A 264 -15.19 -7.76 -17.49
N GLN A 265 -15.99 -7.44 -18.49
CA GLN A 265 -16.09 -6.08 -19.04
C GLN A 265 -17.09 -5.27 -18.22
N HIS A 266 -16.71 -4.04 -17.88
CA HIS A 266 -17.53 -3.10 -17.14
C HIS A 266 -17.62 -1.77 -17.88
N THR A 267 -18.76 -1.10 -17.71
CA THR A 267 -18.98 0.28 -18.16
C THR A 267 -19.18 1.17 -16.94
N ILE A 268 -18.62 2.37 -16.94
CA ILE A 268 -18.78 3.36 -15.88
C ILE A 268 -19.22 4.69 -16.48
N HIS A 269 -20.15 5.37 -15.82
CA HIS A 269 -20.59 6.70 -16.20
C HIS A 269 -21.23 7.44 -15.02
N ALA A 270 -21.33 8.76 -15.13
CA ALA A 270 -22.05 9.58 -14.16
C ALA A 270 -23.41 10.02 -14.74
N LYS A 271 -24.45 10.05 -13.91
CA LYS A 271 -25.73 10.65 -14.26
C LYS A 271 -26.04 11.82 -13.36
N LEU A 272 -26.65 12.86 -13.93
CA LEU A 272 -27.24 13.96 -13.19
C LEU A 272 -28.76 13.82 -13.19
N SER A 273 -29.39 14.11 -12.06
CA SER A 273 -30.83 14.13 -11.94
C SER A 273 -31.31 15.23 -11.01
N LEU A 274 -32.54 15.67 -11.23
CA LEU A 274 -33.20 16.61 -10.34
C LEU A 274 -33.62 15.86 -9.07
N TRP A 275 -32.94 16.10 -7.95
CA TRP A 275 -33.30 15.48 -6.67
C TRP A 275 -34.57 16.10 -6.08
N ARG A 276 -34.67 17.44 -6.12
CA ARG A 276 -35.82 18.17 -5.59
C ARG A 276 -36.00 19.49 -6.34
N SER A 277 -37.22 19.78 -6.78
CA SER A 277 -37.55 20.99 -7.56
C SER A 277 -37.70 22.27 -6.74
N GLY A 278 -37.64 22.19 -5.40
CA GLY A 278 -37.79 23.35 -4.51
C GLY A 278 -39.22 23.89 -4.37
N GLY A 279 -40.23 23.33 -5.06
CA GLY A 279 -41.66 23.59 -4.78
C GLY A 279 -42.32 24.77 -5.51
N GLY A 280 -41.72 25.36 -6.55
CA GLY A 280 -42.27 26.56 -7.20
C GLY A 280 -42.18 26.65 -8.73
N VAL A 281 -41.75 25.59 -9.43
CA VAL A 281 -41.55 25.64 -10.90
C VAL A 281 -42.52 24.72 -11.62
N SER A 282 -43.13 25.22 -12.69
CA SER A 282 -44.07 24.51 -13.55
C SER A 282 -43.42 23.27 -14.17
N SER A 283 -44.14 22.14 -14.15
CA SER A 283 -43.76 20.94 -14.90
C SER A 283 -43.59 21.26 -16.38
N GLY A 284 -42.55 20.71 -17.00
CA GLY A 284 -42.16 20.92 -18.40
C GLY A 284 -41.00 21.90 -18.60
N THR A 285 -40.47 22.53 -17.54
CA THR A 285 -39.35 23.48 -17.66
C THR A 285 -38.02 22.74 -17.79
N ALA A 286 -37.19 23.11 -18.78
CA ALA A 286 -35.98 22.38 -19.15
C ALA A 286 -34.70 23.18 -18.84
N ASN A 287 -33.87 22.65 -17.95
CA ASN A 287 -32.59 23.27 -17.54
C ASN A 287 -31.45 22.68 -18.35
N THR A 288 -30.71 23.54 -19.03
CA THR A 288 -29.57 23.12 -19.86
C THR A 288 -28.28 23.43 -19.15
N PHE A 289 -27.45 22.40 -18.97
CA PHE A 289 -26.13 22.49 -18.38
C PHE A 289 -25.05 22.33 -19.44
N GLY A 290 -23.89 22.92 -19.17
CA GLY A 290 -22.66 22.66 -19.92
C GLY A 290 -21.58 22.11 -18.99
N VAL A 291 -20.86 21.07 -19.42
CA VAL A 291 -19.69 20.57 -18.67
C VAL A 291 -18.53 21.56 -18.79
N LEU A 292 -18.05 22.07 -17.65
CA LEU A 292 -16.89 22.96 -17.55
C LEU A 292 -15.61 22.18 -17.26
N SER A 293 -15.71 21.15 -16.42
CA SER A 293 -14.60 20.26 -16.11
C SER A 293 -15.12 18.90 -15.67
N LEU A 294 -14.38 17.86 -16.02
CA LEU A 294 -14.68 16.49 -15.63
C LEU A 294 -13.39 15.75 -15.32
N LEU A 295 -13.40 14.98 -14.24
CA LEU A 295 -12.41 13.96 -13.94
C LEU A 295 -13.18 12.67 -13.59
N LEU A 296 -12.85 11.57 -14.24
CA LEU A 296 -13.27 10.23 -13.85
C LEU A 296 -12.04 9.33 -13.83
N SER A 297 -11.74 8.79 -12.65
CA SER A 297 -10.63 7.88 -12.43
C SER A 297 -11.13 6.59 -11.78
N ALA A 298 -10.60 5.46 -12.25
CA ALA A 298 -10.82 4.16 -11.63
C ALA A 298 -9.48 3.42 -11.53
N VAL A 299 -9.13 2.96 -10.33
CA VAL A 299 -7.85 2.29 -10.06
C VAL A 299 -8.04 1.10 -9.12
N TYR A 300 -7.15 0.10 -9.20
CA TYR A 300 -7.04 -0.95 -8.18
C TYR A 300 -5.58 -1.19 -7.81
N ILE A 301 -5.38 -1.82 -6.65
CA ILE A 301 -4.05 -2.16 -6.14
C ILE A 301 -3.91 -3.69 -6.19
N ASN A 302 -2.78 -4.19 -6.70
CA ASN A 302 -2.37 -5.59 -6.63
C ASN A 302 -1.52 -5.88 -5.39
#